data_AF-G8X8W6-F1
#
_entry.id   AF-G8X8W6-F1
#
_cell.length_a   1.000
_cell.length_b   1.000
_cell.length_c   1.000
_cell.angle_alpha   90.00
_cell.angle_beta   90.00
_cell.angle_gamma   90.00
#
_symmetry.space_group_name_H-M   'P 1'
#
loop_
_entity.id
_entity.type
_entity.pdbx_description
1 polymer ?
#
loop_
_entity_poly.entity_id
_entity_poly.type
_entity_poly.pdbx_seq_one_letter_code
_entity_poly.pdbx_strand_id
1 'polypeptide(L)'
;MIVISSFISCKKDSTTTNSYLTHLPKIKGEKYQVDTVNSVIYWTGFKSSRKHTGTLKFREGILICNQDSIVLGRFYMNMSSITVTDLKNKEDQNRLESHLKGFVDKNIKDLFFMYSNFQFLTLELLIQK
;
A
#
# COMPACT_ATOMS: atom_id res chain seq x y z
N MET A 1 2.84 24.39 53.25
CA MET A 1 2.12 24.47 51.96
C MET A 1 3.15 24.28 50.85
N ILE A 2 3.34 23.04 50.39
CA ILE A 2 4.30 22.71 49.33
C ILE A 2 3.47 22.35 48.09
N VAL A 3 3.48 23.23 47.10
CA VAL A 3 2.79 23.04 45.82
C VAL A 3 3.80 22.43 44.86
N ILE A 4 3.69 21.14 44.59
CA ILE A 4 4.46 20.47 43.54
C ILE A 4 3.61 20.53 42.26
N SER A 5 3.95 21.47 41.38
CA SER A 5 3.40 21.51 40.02
C SER A 5 4.26 20.64 39.12
N SER A 6 3.76 19.46 38.74
CA SER A 6 4.36 18.63 37.70
C SER A 6 3.70 18.96 36.37
N PHE A 7 4.45 19.55 35.44
CA PHE A 7 4.01 19.70 34.06
C PHE A 7 4.14 18.36 33.35
N ILE A 8 3.03 17.63 33.20
CA ILE A 8 2.94 16.51 32.27
C ILE A 8 2.88 17.12 30.86
N SER A 9 4.06 17.26 30.25
CA SER A 9 4.18 17.54 28.83
C SER A 9 3.79 16.28 28.06
N CYS A 10 2.49 16.10 27.84
CA CYS A 10 2.00 15.17 26.84
C CYS A 10 2.59 15.59 25.49
N LYS A 11 3.59 14.86 25.00
CA LYS A 11 3.99 14.92 23.60
C LYS A 11 2.76 14.53 22.77
N LYS A 12 2.13 15.54 22.20
CA LYS A 12 1.17 15.34 21.13
C LYS A 12 1.99 14.97 19.90
N ASP A 13 2.11 13.66 19.64
CA ASP A 13 2.61 13.19 18.36
C ASP A 13 1.66 13.69 17.28
N SER A 14 2.08 14.74 16.59
CA SER A 14 1.40 15.25 15.42
C SER A 14 1.71 14.32 14.25
N THR A 15 0.85 13.33 14.04
CA THR A 15 0.71 12.71 12.71
C THR A 15 -0.74 12.81 12.34
N THR A 16 -1.04 13.62 11.34
CA THR A 16 -2.34 13.70 10.66
C THR A 16 -2.73 12.31 10.18
N THR A 17 -3.48 11.56 10.99
CA THR A 17 -3.82 10.16 10.76
C THR A 17 -5.01 10.03 9.81
N ASN A 18 -4.79 10.32 8.53
CA ASN A 18 -5.57 9.67 7.46
C ASN A 18 -5.01 8.26 7.23
N SER A 19 -5.01 7.44 8.29
CA SER A 19 -4.68 6.01 8.19
C SER A 19 -5.93 5.25 7.80
N TYR A 20 -5.83 4.48 6.72
CA TYR A 20 -6.88 3.58 6.25
C TYR A 20 -7.05 2.36 7.16
N LEU A 21 -6.16 2.16 8.14
CA LEU A 21 -6.25 1.11 9.16
C LEU A 21 -7.19 1.46 10.32
N THR A 22 -7.86 2.62 10.29
CA THR A 22 -8.77 3.09 11.35
C THR A 22 -10.05 2.26 11.53
N HIS A 23 -10.41 1.41 10.56
CA HIS A 23 -11.62 0.55 10.59
C HIS A 23 -11.29 -0.95 10.68
N LEU A 24 -10.25 -1.32 11.43
CA LEU A 24 -9.94 -2.72 11.69
C LEU A 24 -10.84 -3.30 12.78
N PRO A 25 -11.35 -4.53 12.61
CA PRO A 25 -12.07 -5.21 13.68
C PRO A 25 -11.17 -5.38 14.91
N LYS A 26 -11.78 -5.33 16.10
CA LYS A 26 -11.07 -5.57 17.36
C LYS A 26 -10.76 -7.07 17.51
N ILE A 27 -9.62 -7.48 16.95
CA ILE A 27 -9.12 -8.86 17.00
C ILE A 27 -8.02 -8.95 18.05
N LYS A 28 -8.02 -10.04 18.84
CA LYS A 28 -6.93 -10.36 19.77
C LYS A 28 -5.74 -10.92 18.99
N GLY A 29 -4.54 -10.47 19.33
CA GLY A 29 -3.30 -10.95 18.72
C GLY A 29 -2.20 -9.91 18.81
N GLU A 30 -0.98 -10.35 18.52
CA GLU A 30 0.17 -9.47 18.31
C GLU A 30 0.02 -8.76 16.96
N LYS A 31 0.38 -7.47 16.93
CA LYS A 31 0.20 -6.61 15.76
C LYS A 31 1.56 -6.25 15.17
N TYR A 32 1.72 -6.54 13.89
CA TYR A 32 2.89 -6.16 13.10
C TYR A 32 2.49 -5.14 12.04
N GLN A 33 3.17 -4.00 12.02
CA GLN A 33 2.99 -2.99 10.99
C GLN A 33 4.02 -3.22 9.89
N VAL A 34 3.62 -3.00 8.64
CA VAL A 34 4.55 -3.05 7.51
C VAL A 34 5.54 -1.91 7.61
N ASP A 35 6.82 -2.25 7.52
CA ASP A 35 7.88 -1.27 7.26
C ASP A 35 7.80 -0.82 5.80
N THR A 36 7.19 0.33 5.56
CA THR A 36 6.96 0.86 4.21
C THR A 36 8.24 1.37 3.53
N VAL A 37 9.33 1.53 4.28
CA VAL A 37 10.63 1.95 3.76
C VAL A 37 11.39 0.74 3.22
N ASN A 38 11.41 -0.35 3.98
CA ASN A 38 12.20 -1.53 3.67
C ASN A 38 11.41 -2.62 2.93
N SER A 39 10.08 -2.51 2.85
CA SER A 39 9.24 -3.48 2.14
C SER A 39 8.88 -3.02 0.73
N VAL A 40 9.02 -3.93 -0.24
CA VAL A 40 8.67 -3.71 -1.64
C VAL A 40 7.77 -4.83 -2.16
N ILE A 41 6.85 -4.48 -3.04
CA ILE A 41 5.98 -5.44 -3.72
C ILE A 41 6.53 -5.63 -5.12
N TYR A 42 6.78 -6.88 -5.49
CA TYR A 42 7.11 -7.27 -6.86
C TYR A 42 5.85 -7.75 -7.55
N TRP A 43 5.60 -7.26 -8.76
CA TRP A 43 4.46 -7.69 -9.58
C TRP A 43 4.94 -8.32 -10.88
N THR A 44 4.13 -9.24 -11.39
CA THR A 44 4.25 -9.79 -12.75
C THR A 44 2.89 -9.69 -13.42
N GLY A 45 2.85 -9.07 -14.59
CA GLY A 45 1.64 -8.89 -15.40
C GLY A 45 1.76 -9.59 -16.75
N PHE A 46 0.64 -10.07 -17.30
CA PHE A 46 0.59 -10.83 -18.55
C PHE A 46 -0.43 -10.21 -19.52
N LYS A 47 -0.06 -10.10 -20.80
CA LYS A 47 -0.98 -9.80 -21.91
C LYS A 47 -0.67 -10.73 -23.08
N SER A 48 -1.54 -11.71 -23.29
CA SER A 48 -1.33 -12.78 -24.28
C SER A 48 0.04 -13.44 -24.07
N SER A 49 0.95 -13.38 -25.03
CA SER A 49 2.31 -13.94 -24.95
C SER A 49 3.35 -13.03 -24.27
N ARG A 50 2.99 -11.79 -23.91
CA ARG A 50 3.91 -10.83 -23.27
C ARG A 50 3.76 -10.84 -21.77
N LYS A 51 4.91 -10.77 -21.08
CA LYS A 51 5.03 -10.67 -19.63
C LYS A 51 5.81 -9.40 -19.29
N HIS A 52 5.38 -8.68 -18.27
CA HIS A 52 6.12 -7.57 -17.68
C HIS A 52 6.28 -7.76 -16.18
N THR A 53 7.33 -7.18 -15.62
CA THR A 53 7.58 -7.20 -14.18
C THR A 53 7.86 -5.80 -13.68
N GLY A 54 7.65 -5.60 -12.38
CA GLY A 54 7.96 -4.32 -11.79
C GLY A 54 7.77 -4.29 -10.29
N THR A 55 7.73 -3.07 -9.75
CA THR A 55 7.57 -2.86 -8.31
C THR A 55 6.44 -1.90 -7.96
N LEU A 56 6.00 -1.99 -6.71
CA LEU A 56 5.00 -1.12 -6.08
C LEU A 56 5.38 -0.91 -4.60
N LYS A 57 5.02 0.24 -4.04
CA LYS A 57 5.25 0.56 -2.63
C LYS A 57 3.99 0.33 -1.80
N PHE A 58 4.19 -0.07 -0.55
CA PHE A 58 3.14 -0.02 0.47
C PHE A 58 2.86 1.44 0.86
N ARG A 59 1.58 1.77 1.03
CA ARG A 59 1.11 2.98 1.72
C ARG A 59 1.14 2.73 3.22
N GLU A 60 0.56 1.61 3.65
CA GLU A 60 0.55 1.10 5.03
C GLU A 60 0.06 -0.35 5.02
N GLY A 61 0.26 -1.08 6.12
CA GLY A 61 -0.27 -2.42 6.26
C GLY A 61 -0.16 -2.93 7.69
N ILE A 62 -1.02 -3.88 8.02
CA ILE A 62 -1.03 -4.56 9.31
C ILE A 62 -1.21 -6.06 9.13
N LEU A 63 -0.52 -6.82 9.97
CA LEU A 63 -0.72 -8.24 10.19
C LEU A 63 -1.04 -8.44 11.67
N ILE A 64 -2.09 -9.20 11.96
CA ILE A 64 -2.46 -9.59 13.33
C ILE A 64 -2.27 -11.10 13.45
N CYS A 65 -1.39 -11.52 14.35
CA CYS A 65 -1.10 -12.92 14.60
C CYS A 65 -1.61 -13.34 15.98
N ASN A 66 -2.17 -14.53 16.08
CA ASN A 66 -2.47 -15.19 17.35
C ASN A 66 -1.65 -16.48 17.41
N GLN A 67 -0.67 -16.51 18.30
CA GLN A 67 0.37 -17.54 18.32
C GLN A 67 1.04 -17.61 16.93
N ASP A 68 1.07 -18.78 16.31
CA ASP A 68 1.72 -19.00 15.01
C ASP A 68 0.75 -18.83 13.81
N SER A 69 -0.47 -18.34 14.06
CA SER A 69 -1.51 -18.18 13.02
C SER A 69 -1.78 -16.72 12.70
N ILE A 70 -1.88 -16.41 11.41
CA ILE A 70 -2.35 -15.10 10.94
C ILE A 70 -3.88 -15.06 11.14
N VAL A 71 -4.39 -14.03 11.78
CA VAL A 71 -5.83 -13.87 12.01
C VAL A 71 -6.43 -12.78 11.11
N LEU A 72 -5.61 -11.79 10.74
CA LEU A 72 -5.98 -10.74 9.80
C LEU A 72 -4.72 -10.19 9.13
N GLY A 73 -4.79 -9.97 7.83
CA GLY A 73 -3.85 -9.09 7.12
C GLY A 73 -4.61 -8.04 6.34
N ARG A 74 -4.24 -6.77 6.47
CA ARG A 74 -4.78 -5.70 5.63
C ARG A 74 -3.65 -4.81 5.16
N PHE A 75 -3.54 -4.65 3.85
CA PHE A 75 -2.46 -3.92 3.21
C PHE A 75 -3.02 -2.92 2.21
N TYR A 76 -2.49 -1.70 2.24
CA TYR A 76 -2.78 -0.66 1.27
C TYR A 76 -1.56 -0.41 0.43
N MET A 77 -1.71 -0.52 -0.88
CA MET A 77 -0.64 -0.28 -1.84
C MET A 77 -0.81 1.10 -2.47
N ASN A 78 0.28 1.84 -2.64
CA ASN A 78 0.25 3.13 -3.31
C ASN A 78 0.32 2.95 -4.83
N MET A 79 -0.82 3.06 -5.51
CA MET A 79 -0.90 2.77 -6.96
C MET A 79 -0.13 3.77 -7.83
N SER A 80 0.12 4.99 -7.35
CA SER A 80 0.95 5.97 -8.10
C SER A 80 2.43 5.57 -8.17
N SER A 81 2.87 4.66 -7.28
CA SER A 81 4.25 4.20 -7.19
C SER A 81 4.61 3.06 -8.14
N ILE A 82 3.67 2.61 -8.98
CA ILE A 82 3.91 1.49 -9.89
C ILE A 82 5.05 1.83 -10.87
N THR A 83 6.00 0.90 -11.00
CA THR A 83 7.14 0.98 -11.92
C THR A 83 7.31 -0.31 -12.69
N VAL A 84 7.81 -0.23 -13.92
CA VAL A 84 8.17 -1.38 -14.77
C VAL A 84 9.69 -1.56 -14.74
N THR A 85 10.18 -2.79 -14.54
CA THR A 85 11.62 -3.06 -14.34
C THR A 85 12.25 -3.93 -15.42
N ASP A 86 11.46 -4.62 -16.26
CA ASP A 86 11.99 -5.53 -17.30
C ASP A 86 12.25 -4.84 -18.65
N LEU A 87 11.72 -3.63 -18.86
CA LEU A 87 11.90 -2.87 -20.09
C LEU A 87 13.15 -2.00 -20.04
N LYS A 88 14.10 -2.25 -20.96
CA LYS A 88 15.32 -1.45 -21.09
C LYS A 88 15.12 -0.13 -21.84
N ASN A 89 14.19 -0.10 -22.80
CA ASN A 89 13.84 1.11 -23.53
C ASN A 89 12.98 2.01 -22.63
N LYS A 90 13.46 3.24 -22.39
CA LYS A 90 12.81 4.18 -21.47
C LYS A 90 11.46 4.70 -21.97
N GLU A 91 11.31 4.85 -23.28
CA GLU A 91 10.06 5.28 -23.91
C GLU A 91 8.97 4.21 -23.75
N ASP A 92 9.29 2.94 -24.03
CA ASP A 92 8.38 1.83 -23.83
C ASP A 92 8.02 1.62 -22.35
N GLN A 93 9.01 1.75 -21.46
CA GLN A 93 8.78 1.71 -20.01
C GLN A 93 7.79 2.81 -19.59
N ASN A 94 8.05 4.06 -19.98
CA ASN A 94 7.21 5.19 -19.62
C ASN A 94 5.79 5.06 -20.22
N ARG A 95 5.69 4.55 -21.45
CA ARG A 95 4.41 4.28 -22.10
C ARG A 95 3.58 3.25 -21.33
N LEU A 96 4.20 2.13 -20.94
CA LEU A 96 3.52 1.09 -20.16
C LEU A 96 3.14 1.60 -18.77
N GLU A 97 4.04 2.28 -18.06
CA GLU A 97 3.73 2.87 -16.75
C GLU A 97 2.58 3.88 -16.82
N SER A 98 2.55 4.71 -17.87
CA SER A 98 1.47 5.67 -18.09
C SER A 98 0.14 4.99 -18.38
N HIS A 99 0.14 3.90 -19.16
CA HIS A 99 -1.04 3.06 -19.40
C HIS A 99 -1.57 2.42 -18.13
N LEU A 100 -0.70 1.82 -17.31
CA LEU A 100 -1.08 1.22 -16.02
C LEU A 100 -1.68 2.27 -15.08
N LYS A 101 -1.06 3.44 -14.98
CA LYS A 101 -1.53 4.57 -14.15
C LYS A 101 -2.85 5.17 -14.66
N GLY A 102 -3.15 5.02 -15.94
CA GLY A 102 -4.33 5.62 -16.58
C GLY A 102 -4.13 7.07 -17.02
N PHE A 103 -2.93 7.41 -17.47
CA PHE A 103 -2.58 8.77 -17.95
C PHE A 103 -2.49 8.91 -19.47
N VAL A 104 -2.87 7.88 -20.22
CA VAL A 104 -2.83 7.95 -21.67
C VAL A 104 -4.05 8.72 -22.18
N ASP A 105 -3.83 9.50 -23.25
CA ASP A 105 -4.75 10.38 -23.97
C ASP A 105 -6.24 10.03 -23.82
N LYS A 106 -7.09 11.05 -23.60
CA LYS A 106 -8.53 10.93 -23.28
C LYS A 106 -9.35 10.18 -24.34
N ASN A 107 -8.78 9.97 -25.53
CA ASN A 107 -9.38 9.23 -26.63
C ASN A 107 -8.98 7.73 -26.66
N ILE A 108 -8.13 7.27 -25.75
CA ILE A 108 -7.69 5.89 -25.65
C ILE A 108 -8.50 5.18 -24.55
N LYS A 109 -9.33 4.20 -24.95
CA LYS A 109 -10.19 3.38 -24.07
C LYS A 109 -9.41 2.46 -23.10
N ASP A 110 -8.08 2.53 -23.12
CA ASP A 110 -7.17 1.63 -22.43
C ASP A 110 -6.61 2.31 -21.17
N LEU A 111 -7.51 2.54 -20.20
CA LEU A 111 -7.21 3.01 -18.84
C LEU A 111 -7.28 1.80 -17.91
N PHE A 112 -6.15 1.40 -17.30
CA PHE A 112 -6.13 0.16 -16.49
C PHE A 112 -6.56 0.41 -15.04
N PHE A 113 -5.70 1.03 -14.21
CA PHE A 113 -5.99 1.21 -12.78
C PHE A 113 -6.60 2.57 -12.43
N MET A 114 -6.44 3.59 -13.28
CA MET A 114 -6.96 4.96 -13.04
C MET A 114 -6.66 5.45 -11.61
N TYR A 115 -5.38 5.53 -11.21
CA TYR A 115 -5.04 5.75 -9.80
C TYR A 115 -5.54 7.09 -9.25
N SER A 116 -5.82 8.08 -10.10
CA SER A 116 -6.45 9.34 -9.69
C SER A 116 -7.82 9.14 -9.05
N ASN A 117 -8.54 8.09 -9.46
CA ASN A 117 -9.81 7.68 -8.86
C ASN A 117 -9.62 6.59 -7.81
N PHE A 118 -8.64 5.70 -7.99
CA PHE A 118 -8.34 4.56 -7.11
C PHE A 118 -6.90 4.62 -6.60
N GLN A 119 -6.67 5.51 -5.64
CA GLN A 119 -5.31 5.82 -5.17
C GLN A 119 -4.65 4.65 -4.44
N PHE A 120 -5.45 3.73 -3.86
CA PHE A 120 -4.97 2.54 -3.19
C PHE A 120 -5.65 1.28 -3.72
N LEU A 121 -4.84 0.26 -3.92
CA LEU A 121 -5.32 -1.12 -3.90
C LEU A 121 -5.36 -1.57 -2.43
N THR A 122 -6.33 -2.39 -2.07
CA THR A 122 -6.44 -3.02 -0.75
C THR A 122 -6.30 -4.52 -0.92
N LEU A 123 -5.44 -5.14 -0.13
CA LEU A 123 -5.35 -6.60 -0.01
C LEU A 123 -5.74 -7.00 1.40
N GLU A 124 -6.74 -7.87 1.50
CA GLU A 124 -7.19 -8.44 2.76
C GLU A 124 -6.92 -9.94 2.78
N LEU A 125 -6.17 -10.39 3.79
CA LEU A 125 -6.00 -11.80 4.09
C LEU A 125 -7.06 -12.18 5.12
N LEU A 126 -8.08 -12.91 4.66
CA LEU A 126 -9.13 -13.49 5.48
C LEU A 126 -8.86 -14.98 5.59
N ILE A 127 -8.49 -15.45 6.77
CA ILE A 127 -8.38 -16.89 7.01
C ILE A 127 -9.78 -17.44 7.22
N GLN A 128 -10.24 -18.25 6.26
CA GLN A 128 -11.44 -19.06 6.44
C GLN A 128 -11.13 -20.12 7.49
N LYS A 129 -11.92 -20.14 8.55
CA LYS A 129 -11.88 -21.18 9.58
C LYS A 129 -12.48 -22.48 9.05
#